data_AF-Q6M050-F1
#
_entry.id   AF-Q6M050-F1
#
_cell.length_a   1.000
_cell.length_b   1.000
_cell.length_c   1.000
_cell.angle_alpha   90.00
_cell.angle_beta   90.00
_cell.angle_gamma   90.00
#
_symmetry.space_group_name_H-M   'P 1'
#
loop_
_entity.id
_entity.type
_entity.pdbx_description
1 polymer ?
#
loop_
_entity_poly.entity_id
_entity_poly.type
_entity_poly.pdbx_seq_one_letter_code
_entity_poly.pdbx_strand_id
1 'polypeptide(L)'
;MYQIIRYEGGVYKNNILKEWIEDVGGFIIQEHVMQLDVYMTIAIPQNEIENFKEEAKKYKGKIVETPLAGIEIAIVSPSLSRHHLPHIACDVSEYVRKFGAKPNMIGLAHGAGKNISEIREKEKRLIQEHDIAIYVMGNFESCILDKTHLFKVDIPLVVTGGPETLDIPYTYVGNLGRRAQRLRKGEEIRALRQMIDEVTKKINDKRMELSYDPPIIPPVVLKDEIEKRIDEVRGILAPMPIVTQLDGLRIKMDYDRNHEEIENVKIGKYLLKDIAYVTRSEMKNYILIKLKSTSELKTDENKA
;
A
#
# COMPACT_ATOMS: atom_id res chain seq x y z
N MET A 1 2.03 10.04 16.57
CA MET A 1 1.96 9.16 15.37
C MET A 1 0.51 9.09 14.92
N TYR A 2 0.26 9.07 13.61
CA TYR A 2 -1.10 8.95 13.08
C TYR A 2 -1.49 7.47 12.96
N GLN A 3 -2.73 7.14 13.29
CA GLN A 3 -3.33 5.84 13.01
C GLN A 3 -4.37 5.99 11.91
N ILE A 4 -4.32 5.08 10.94
CA ILE A 4 -5.26 5.06 9.84
C ILE A 4 -6.42 4.13 10.19
N ILE A 5 -7.64 4.64 10.07
CA ILE A 5 -8.88 3.93 10.38
C ILE A 5 -9.89 4.15 9.27
N ARG A 6 -10.83 3.21 9.12
CA ARG A 6 -11.97 3.36 8.22
C ARG A 6 -13.22 3.69 9.02
N TYR A 7 -13.92 4.73 8.59
CA TYR A 7 -15.23 5.10 9.08
C TYR A 7 -16.28 4.73 8.04
N GLU A 8 -17.36 4.10 8.47
CA GLU A 8 -18.54 3.76 7.69
C GLU A 8 -19.75 4.38 8.38
N GLY A 9 -20.42 5.34 7.74
CA GLY A 9 -21.55 6.05 8.35
C GLY A 9 -22.50 6.61 7.31
N GLY A 10 -23.48 7.40 7.76
CA GLY A 10 -24.43 8.04 6.86
C GLY A 10 -23.92 9.39 6.32
N VAL A 11 -24.49 9.86 5.21
CA VAL A 11 -24.23 11.22 4.67
C VAL A 11 -24.72 12.31 5.63
N TYR A 12 -25.71 12.00 6.47
CA TYR A 12 -26.29 12.95 7.41
C TYR A 12 -25.25 13.47 8.41
N LYS A 13 -25.04 14.79 8.42
CA LYS A 13 -24.05 15.50 9.26
C LYS A 13 -22.60 15.10 9.04
N ASN A 14 -22.27 14.49 7.89
CA ASN A 14 -20.90 14.12 7.55
C ASN A 14 -19.93 15.34 7.59
N ASN A 15 -20.38 16.52 7.16
CA ASN A 15 -19.54 17.73 7.21
C ASN A 15 -19.09 18.10 8.63
N ILE A 16 -19.96 17.93 9.64
CA ILE A 16 -19.60 18.20 11.05
C ILE A 16 -18.51 17.23 11.51
N LEU A 17 -18.59 15.96 11.07
CA LEU A 17 -17.55 14.98 11.38
C LEU A 17 -16.23 15.32 10.69
N LYS A 18 -16.25 15.86 9.47
CA LYS A 18 -15.05 16.32 8.76
C LYS A 18 -14.38 17.50 9.46
N GLU A 19 -15.17 18.51 9.83
CA GLU A 19 -14.70 19.66 10.62
C GLU A 19 -14.06 19.17 11.92
N TRP A 20 -14.72 18.25 12.63
CA TRP A 20 -14.15 17.66 13.85
C TRP A 20 -12.82 16.94 13.61
N ILE A 21 -12.70 16.18 12.51
CA ILE A 21 -11.46 15.50 12.14
C ILE A 21 -10.33 16.50 11.91
N GLU A 22 -10.62 17.61 11.21
CA GLU A 22 -9.63 18.67 10.96
C GLU A 22 -9.23 19.40 12.26
N ASP A 23 -10.20 19.67 13.15
CA ASP A 23 -9.98 20.34 14.44
C ASP A 23 -9.05 19.54 15.36
N VAL A 24 -9.16 18.20 15.36
CA VAL A 24 -8.25 17.32 16.12
C VAL A 24 -6.92 17.07 15.41
N GLY A 25 -6.68 17.74 14.27
CA GLY A 25 -5.47 17.61 13.46
C GLY A 25 -5.37 16.30 12.69
N GLY A 26 -6.51 15.65 12.41
CA GLY A 26 -6.64 14.48 11.55
C GLY A 26 -6.74 14.86 10.06
N PHE A 27 -6.59 13.85 9.21
CA PHE A 27 -6.61 14.01 7.75
C PHE A 27 -7.51 12.97 7.09
N ILE A 28 -8.32 13.40 6.13
CA ILE A 28 -9.11 12.48 5.31
C ILE A 28 -8.24 12.00 4.15
N ILE A 29 -7.79 10.75 4.21
CA ILE A 29 -7.00 10.15 3.13
C ILE A 29 -7.89 9.89 1.93
N GLN A 30 -9.10 9.36 2.16
CA GLN A 30 -10.05 9.04 1.10
C GLN A 30 -11.49 9.19 1.57
N GLU A 31 -12.36 9.59 0.65
CA GLU A 31 -13.80 9.62 0.85
C GLU A 31 -14.52 8.98 -0.34
N HIS A 32 -15.46 8.10 -0.05
CA HIS A 32 -16.39 7.54 -1.03
C HIS A 32 -17.81 7.66 -0.50
N VAL A 33 -18.64 8.40 -1.23
CA VAL A 33 -20.08 8.51 -0.95
C VAL A 33 -20.82 7.56 -1.88
N MET A 34 -21.58 6.63 -1.29
CA MET A 34 -22.42 5.67 -2.00
C MET A 34 -23.86 5.83 -1.53
N GLN A 35 -24.68 6.54 -2.31
CA GLN A 35 -26.07 6.84 -1.97
C GLN A 35 -26.20 7.59 -0.63
N LEU A 36 -26.60 6.88 0.42
CA LEU A 36 -26.77 7.42 1.78
C LEU A 36 -25.61 7.07 2.70
N ASP A 37 -24.68 6.23 2.25
CA ASP A 37 -23.52 5.78 3.02
C ASP A 37 -22.26 6.56 2.62
N VAL A 38 -21.42 6.83 3.62
CA VAL A 38 -20.11 7.46 3.48
C VAL A 38 -19.07 6.51 4.04
N TYR A 39 -18.06 6.23 3.22
CA TYR A 39 -16.87 5.48 3.60
C TYR A 39 -15.69 6.44 3.59
N MET A 40 -15.09 6.69 4.75
CA MET A 40 -13.90 7.53 4.86
C MET A 40 -12.72 6.72 5.37
N THR A 41 -11.55 6.90 4.76
CA THR A 41 -10.27 6.45 5.32
C THR A 41 -9.58 7.67 5.91
N ILE A 42 -9.35 7.66 7.21
CA ILE A 42 -8.93 8.84 7.97
C ILE A 42 -7.65 8.50 8.73
N ALA A 43 -6.69 9.43 8.74
CA ALA A 43 -5.55 9.41 9.63
C ALA A 43 -5.84 10.31 10.84
N ILE A 44 -5.89 9.75 12.05
CA ILE A 44 -6.15 10.50 13.28
C ILE A 44 -4.96 10.34 14.24
N PRO A 45 -4.57 11.37 15.01
CA PRO A 45 -3.58 11.23 16.07
C PRO A 45 -3.98 10.12 17.07
N GLN A 46 -3.02 9.29 17.48
CA GLN A 46 -3.30 8.12 18.35
C GLN A 46 -4.05 8.47 19.66
N ASN A 47 -3.81 9.65 20.23
CA ASN A 47 -4.47 10.14 21.43
C ASN A 47 -5.97 10.45 21.23
N GLU A 48 -6.42 10.68 20.00
CA GLU A 48 -7.80 11.11 19.69
C GLU A 48 -8.69 9.97 19.19
N ILE A 49 -8.17 8.74 19.14
CA ILE A 49 -8.91 7.59 18.58
C ILE A 49 -10.16 7.27 19.40
N GLU A 50 -10.06 7.32 20.73
CA GLU A 50 -11.20 6.97 21.59
C GLU A 50 -12.28 8.05 21.51
N ASN A 51 -11.87 9.33 21.50
CA ASN A 51 -12.76 10.46 21.26
C ASN A 51 -13.47 10.34 19.88
N PHE A 52 -12.72 9.94 18.85
CA PHE A 52 -13.31 9.71 17.52
C PHE A 52 -14.31 8.56 17.52
N LYS A 53 -14.09 7.48 18.28
CA LYS A 53 -15.08 6.40 18.43
C LYS A 53 -16.35 6.86 19.08
N GLU A 54 -16.26 7.69 20.11
CA GLU A 54 -17.43 8.28 20.76
C GLU A 54 -18.19 9.21 19.81
N GLU A 55 -17.46 10.06 19.08
CA GLU A 55 -18.04 10.98 18.10
C GLU A 55 -18.71 10.22 16.94
N ALA A 56 -18.05 9.21 16.38
CA ALA A 56 -18.60 8.36 15.33
C ALA A 56 -19.92 7.68 15.75
N LYS A 57 -20.03 7.24 17.01
CA LYS A 57 -21.27 6.64 17.54
C LYS A 57 -22.44 7.61 17.54
N LYS A 58 -22.22 8.92 17.76
CA LYS A 58 -23.29 9.94 17.72
C LYS A 58 -23.96 10.01 16.34
N TYR A 59 -23.20 9.74 15.29
CA TYR A 59 -23.69 9.70 13.91
C TYR A 59 -24.08 8.29 13.44
N LYS A 60 -24.20 7.32 14.36
CA LYS A 60 -24.44 5.90 14.06
C LYS A 60 -23.41 5.31 13.09
N GLY A 61 -22.21 5.88 13.06
CA GLY A 61 -21.10 5.39 12.27
C GLY A 61 -20.38 4.24 12.96
N LYS A 62 -19.79 3.37 12.14
CA LYS A 62 -18.97 2.24 12.54
C LYS A 62 -17.52 2.53 12.17
N ILE A 63 -16.61 2.29 13.11
CA ILE A 63 -15.18 2.30 12.83
C ILE A 63 -14.75 0.87 12.56
N VAL A 64 -14.06 0.69 11.45
CA VAL A 64 -13.45 -0.56 11.02
C VAL A 64 -11.95 -0.35 10.98
N GLU A 65 -11.22 -1.14 11.76
CA GLU A 65 -9.77 -1.16 11.70
C GLU A 65 -9.33 -1.67 10.33
N THR A 66 -8.47 -0.91 9.67
CA THR A 66 -7.92 -1.24 8.36
C THR A 66 -6.41 -1.31 8.48
N PRO A 67 -5.85 -2.46 8.92
CA PRO A 67 -4.44 -2.56 9.28
C PRO A 67 -3.50 -2.22 8.11
N LEU A 68 -3.97 -2.43 6.88
CA LEU A 68 -3.24 -2.21 5.64
C LEU A 68 -3.59 -0.88 4.97
N ALA A 69 -4.35 0.01 5.64
CA ALA A 69 -4.67 1.30 5.07
C ALA A 69 -3.40 2.13 4.85
N GLY A 70 -3.34 2.76 3.68
CA GLY A 70 -2.20 3.56 3.25
C GLY A 70 -0.94 2.76 2.92
N ILE A 71 -1.08 1.45 2.68
CA ILE A 71 0.00 0.56 2.26
C ILE A 71 -0.17 0.20 0.79
N GLU A 72 0.90 0.36 0.00
CA GLU A 72 0.96 -0.10 -1.38
C GLU A 72 1.58 -1.50 -1.45
N ILE A 73 0.85 -2.47 -2.02
CA ILE A 73 1.23 -3.89 -2.03
C ILE A 73 1.47 -4.34 -3.47
N ALA A 74 2.62 -4.95 -3.75
CA ALA A 74 2.88 -5.65 -5.01
C ALA A 74 2.30 -7.07 -4.95
N ILE A 75 1.27 -7.38 -5.73
CA ILE A 75 0.77 -8.74 -5.92
C ILE A 75 1.48 -9.34 -7.12
N VAL A 76 2.51 -10.16 -6.88
CA VAL A 76 3.38 -10.71 -7.91
C VAL A 76 2.89 -12.10 -8.31
N SER A 77 2.60 -12.29 -9.59
CA SER A 77 2.24 -13.59 -10.15
C SER A 77 3.28 -14.02 -11.18
N PRO A 78 3.66 -15.33 -11.22
CA PRO A 78 4.47 -15.90 -12.29
C PRO A 78 3.92 -15.64 -13.70
N SER A 79 2.61 -15.42 -13.83
CA SER A 79 1.96 -15.05 -15.08
C SER A 79 0.57 -14.47 -14.87
N LEU A 80 0.23 -13.43 -15.64
CA LEU A 80 -1.13 -12.84 -15.74
C LEU A 80 -1.77 -13.11 -17.12
N SER A 81 -1.31 -14.16 -17.82
CA SER A 81 -1.89 -14.55 -19.12
C SER A 81 -3.32 -15.06 -18.96
N ARG A 82 -4.18 -14.76 -19.94
CA ARG A 82 -5.59 -15.24 -19.98
C ARG A 82 -5.70 -16.77 -19.87
N HIS A 83 -4.72 -17.51 -20.39
CA HIS A 83 -4.66 -18.98 -20.29
C HIS A 83 -4.44 -19.50 -18.86
N HIS A 84 -4.07 -18.60 -17.94
CA HIS A 84 -3.85 -18.91 -16.53
C HIS A 84 -5.00 -18.47 -15.63
N LEU A 85 -6.13 -18.04 -16.23
CA LEU A 85 -7.36 -17.75 -15.50
C LEU A 85 -8.02 -19.03 -14.93
N PRO A 86 -8.74 -18.90 -13.80
CA PRO A 86 -8.83 -17.71 -12.96
C PRO A 86 -7.52 -17.49 -12.17
N HIS A 87 -7.14 -16.22 -12.01
CA HIS A 87 -5.96 -15.86 -11.24
C HIS A 87 -6.33 -15.72 -9.77
N ILE A 88 -5.75 -16.55 -8.91
CA ILE A 88 -5.84 -16.37 -7.45
C ILE A 88 -5.24 -15.03 -7.02
N ALA A 89 -4.28 -14.49 -7.79
CA ALA A 89 -3.77 -13.14 -7.61
C ALA A 89 -4.89 -12.09 -7.59
N CYS A 90 -5.97 -12.28 -8.35
CA CYS A 90 -7.13 -11.37 -8.32
C CYS A 90 -7.92 -11.51 -7.01
N ASP A 91 -8.15 -12.73 -6.51
CA ASP A 91 -8.84 -12.95 -5.24
C ASP A 91 -8.02 -12.43 -4.06
N VAL A 92 -6.70 -12.65 -4.07
CA VAL A 92 -5.75 -12.07 -3.10
C VAL A 92 -5.77 -10.54 -3.15
N SER A 93 -5.68 -9.96 -4.35
CA SER A 93 -5.76 -8.52 -4.56
C SER A 93 -7.09 -7.94 -4.05
N GLU A 94 -8.21 -8.62 -4.31
CA GLU A 94 -9.51 -8.19 -3.79
C GLU A 94 -9.54 -8.28 -2.26
N TYR A 95 -8.96 -9.32 -1.68
CA TYR A 95 -8.95 -9.55 -0.24
C TYR A 95 -8.13 -8.48 0.49
N VAL A 96 -6.88 -8.21 0.08
CA VAL A 96 -6.06 -7.15 0.72
C VAL A 96 -6.70 -5.77 0.59
N ARG A 97 -7.40 -5.49 -0.52
CA ARG A 97 -8.12 -4.23 -0.72
C ARG A 97 -9.23 -4.02 0.31
N LYS A 98 -9.90 -5.09 0.76
CA LYS A 98 -10.94 -5.02 1.82
C LYS A 98 -10.37 -4.55 3.16
N PHE A 99 -9.07 -4.74 3.40
CA PHE A 99 -8.34 -4.30 4.59
C PHE A 99 -7.65 -2.94 4.42
N GLY A 100 -7.94 -2.20 3.34
CA GLY A 100 -7.46 -0.84 3.11
C GLY A 100 -6.22 -0.73 2.22
N ALA A 101 -5.60 -1.85 1.85
CA ALA A 101 -4.40 -1.86 1.02
C ALA A 101 -4.66 -1.39 -0.41
N LYS A 102 -3.58 -0.93 -1.07
CA LYS A 102 -3.54 -0.56 -2.48
C LYS A 102 -2.72 -1.59 -3.26
N PRO A 103 -3.36 -2.67 -3.74
CA PRO A 103 -2.68 -3.70 -4.48
C PRO A 103 -2.43 -3.30 -5.94
N ASN A 104 -1.21 -3.51 -6.40
CA ASN A 104 -0.84 -3.47 -7.81
C ASN A 104 -0.47 -4.89 -8.25
N MET A 105 -1.13 -5.39 -9.29
CA MET A 105 -0.80 -6.70 -9.84
C MET A 105 0.38 -6.59 -10.79
N ILE A 106 1.40 -7.41 -10.55
CA ILE A 106 2.61 -7.51 -11.35
C ILE A 106 2.70 -8.93 -11.89
N GLY A 107 2.68 -9.05 -13.22
CA GLY A 107 2.92 -10.31 -13.90
C GLY A 107 4.34 -10.35 -14.41
N LEU A 108 5.11 -11.34 -13.98
CA LEU A 108 6.48 -11.53 -14.47
C LEU A 108 6.47 -11.91 -15.95
N ALA A 109 7.35 -11.32 -16.75
CA ALA A 109 7.52 -11.61 -18.16
C ALA A 109 7.99 -13.06 -18.37
N HIS A 110 8.91 -13.54 -17.53
CA HIS A 110 9.46 -14.90 -17.56
C HIS A 110 9.25 -15.60 -16.21
N GLY A 111 8.08 -15.44 -15.58
CA GLY A 111 7.80 -16.15 -14.33
C GLY A 111 7.30 -17.59 -14.52
N ALA A 112 6.76 -17.91 -15.70
CA ALA A 112 6.21 -19.22 -16.02
C ALA A 112 7.29 -20.26 -16.39
N GLY A 113 6.99 -21.55 -16.21
CA GLY A 113 7.97 -22.62 -16.42
C GLY A 113 8.84 -22.85 -15.19
N LYS A 114 9.30 -24.09 -14.98
CA LYS A 114 10.06 -24.49 -13.77
C LYS A 114 11.55 -24.13 -13.90
N ASN A 115 12.14 -24.40 -15.06
CA ASN A 115 13.59 -24.31 -15.28
C ASN A 115 14.04 -23.08 -16.09
N ILE A 116 13.09 -22.26 -16.55
CA ILE A 116 13.35 -21.09 -17.41
C ILE A 116 12.85 -19.80 -16.76
N SER A 117 12.39 -19.89 -15.51
CA SER A 117 11.83 -18.72 -14.86
C SER A 117 12.95 -17.77 -14.45
N GLU A 118 12.77 -16.49 -14.72
CA GLU A 118 13.72 -15.44 -14.40
C GLU A 118 12.98 -14.18 -13.96
N ILE A 119 13.63 -13.38 -13.13
CA ILE A 119 13.19 -12.04 -12.76
C ILE A 119 14.19 -11.03 -13.32
N ARG A 120 13.72 -10.08 -14.12
CA ARG A 120 14.58 -9.02 -14.66
C ARG A 120 14.80 -7.95 -13.59
N GLU A 121 15.95 -7.29 -13.65
CA GLU A 121 16.26 -6.15 -12.75
C GLU A 121 15.19 -5.06 -12.78
N LYS A 122 14.61 -4.77 -13.95
CA LYS A 122 13.51 -3.80 -14.07
C LYS A 122 12.26 -4.23 -13.28
N GLU A 123 11.91 -5.52 -13.32
CA GLU A 123 10.77 -6.08 -12.59
C GLU A 123 11.04 -6.10 -11.09
N LYS A 124 12.27 -6.44 -10.71
CA LYS A 124 12.74 -6.38 -9.32
C LYS A 124 12.61 -4.97 -8.75
N ARG A 125 13.11 -3.95 -9.46
CA ARG A 125 12.96 -2.54 -9.08
C ARG A 125 11.49 -2.15 -8.94
N LEU A 126 10.65 -2.50 -9.92
CA LEU A 126 9.21 -2.22 -9.85
C LEU A 126 8.56 -2.81 -8.59
N ILE A 127 8.91 -4.04 -8.21
CA ILE A 127 8.40 -4.68 -6.99
C ILE A 127 8.89 -3.90 -5.76
N GLN A 128 10.17 -3.53 -5.71
CA GLN A 128 10.80 -2.80 -4.60
C GLN A 128 10.26 -1.38 -4.40
N GLU A 129 9.56 -0.80 -5.37
CA GLU A 129 8.87 0.49 -5.16
C GLU A 129 7.71 0.41 -4.16
N HIS A 130 7.24 -0.78 -3.80
CA HIS A 130 6.08 -1.02 -2.94
C HIS A 130 6.51 -1.26 -1.49
N ASP A 131 5.58 -1.16 -0.54
CA ASP A 131 5.88 -1.38 0.88
C ASP A 131 6.13 -2.87 1.19
N ILE A 132 5.41 -3.77 0.51
CA ILE A 132 5.47 -5.22 0.69
C ILE A 132 5.07 -5.96 -0.60
N ALA A 133 5.67 -7.13 -0.84
CA ALA A 133 5.31 -8.01 -1.94
C ALA A 133 4.57 -9.27 -1.48
N ILE A 134 3.55 -9.69 -2.22
CA ILE A 134 2.88 -10.99 -2.06
C ILE A 134 3.07 -11.79 -3.35
N TYR A 135 3.86 -12.84 -3.29
CA TYR A 135 4.11 -13.75 -4.41
C TYR A 135 3.05 -14.85 -4.44
N VAL A 136 2.20 -14.87 -5.46
CA VAL A 136 1.11 -15.83 -5.62
C VAL A 136 1.55 -16.96 -6.55
N MET A 137 1.92 -18.10 -5.96
CA MET A 137 2.50 -19.23 -6.68
C MET A 137 1.46 -20.31 -7.04
N GLY A 138 1.92 -21.31 -7.77
CA GLY A 138 1.11 -22.45 -8.22
C GLY A 138 0.86 -23.51 -7.12
N ASN A 139 0.45 -24.70 -7.57
CA ASN A 139 0.10 -25.80 -6.66
C ASN A 139 1.25 -26.76 -6.36
N PHE A 140 2.32 -26.74 -7.15
CA PHE A 140 3.35 -27.77 -7.09
C PHE A 140 4.49 -27.33 -6.21
N GLU A 141 4.71 -28.07 -5.12
CA GLU A 141 5.78 -27.84 -4.15
C GLU A 141 7.15 -27.67 -4.81
N SER A 142 7.56 -28.66 -5.62
CA SER A 142 8.85 -28.61 -6.32
C SER A 142 9.00 -27.43 -7.27
N CYS A 143 7.89 -26.89 -7.79
CA CYS A 143 7.94 -25.70 -8.64
C CYS A 143 8.13 -24.41 -7.82
N ILE A 144 7.70 -24.39 -6.56
CA ILE A 144 7.87 -23.23 -5.68
C ILE A 144 9.30 -23.19 -5.13
N LEU A 145 9.83 -24.34 -4.71
CA LEU A 145 11.21 -24.48 -4.19
C LEU A 145 12.24 -24.02 -5.23
N ASP A 146 12.09 -24.45 -6.49
CA ASP A 146 13.01 -24.07 -7.56
C ASP A 146 12.94 -22.57 -7.90
N LYS A 147 11.81 -21.92 -7.56
CA LYS A 147 11.55 -20.50 -7.83
C LYS A 147 11.90 -19.56 -6.70
N THR A 148 12.54 -20.06 -5.63
CA THR A 148 13.01 -19.24 -4.50
C THR A 148 13.91 -18.08 -4.94
N HIS A 149 14.64 -18.23 -6.05
CA HIS A 149 15.45 -17.17 -6.64
C HIS A 149 14.64 -15.94 -7.12
N LEU A 150 13.35 -16.10 -7.46
CA LEU A 150 12.47 -15.00 -7.87
C LEU A 150 12.10 -14.08 -6.70
N PHE A 151 12.24 -14.55 -5.45
CA PHE A 151 11.82 -13.83 -4.24
C PHE A 151 12.92 -12.93 -3.67
N LYS A 152 14.05 -12.77 -4.36
CA LYS A 152 15.19 -11.96 -3.90
C LYS A 152 14.95 -10.46 -4.08
N VAL A 153 14.09 -9.90 -3.24
CA VAL A 153 13.78 -8.46 -3.14
C VAL A 153 14.17 -7.92 -1.77
N ASP A 154 14.39 -6.60 -1.69
CA ASP A 154 14.86 -5.92 -0.47
C ASP A 154 13.71 -5.44 0.43
N ILE A 155 12.47 -5.57 -0.04
CA ILE A 155 11.26 -5.25 0.72
C ILE A 155 10.72 -6.52 1.39
N PRO A 156 9.95 -6.40 2.49
CA PRO A 156 9.29 -7.56 3.07
C PRO A 156 8.42 -8.28 2.03
N LEU A 157 8.32 -9.60 2.17
CA LEU A 157 7.51 -10.41 1.27
C LEU A 157 6.81 -11.57 1.97
N VAL A 158 5.69 -11.99 1.39
CA VAL A 158 4.94 -13.20 1.74
C VAL A 158 4.77 -14.02 0.47
N VAL A 159 5.02 -15.33 0.55
CA VAL A 159 4.80 -16.27 -0.56
C VAL A 159 3.54 -17.06 -0.27
N THR A 160 2.68 -17.23 -1.26
CA THR A 160 1.48 -18.06 -1.17
C THR A 160 1.52 -19.19 -2.18
N GLY A 161 0.92 -20.34 -1.86
CA GLY A 161 0.95 -21.49 -2.75
C GLY A 161 -0.05 -22.58 -2.38
N GLY A 162 -0.14 -23.61 -3.22
CA GLY A 162 -1.09 -24.72 -3.02
C GLY A 162 -0.74 -25.67 -1.87
N PRO A 163 0.54 -26.08 -1.70
CA PRO A 163 0.95 -26.91 -0.56
C PRO A 163 0.58 -26.27 0.77
N GLU A 164 0.18 -27.06 1.76
CA GLU A 164 -0.22 -26.56 3.08
C GLU A 164 0.95 -25.92 3.83
N THR A 165 2.11 -26.57 3.77
CA THR A 165 3.37 -26.09 4.34
C THR A 165 4.47 -26.20 3.29
N LEU A 166 5.49 -25.37 3.44
CA LEU A 166 6.67 -25.37 2.58
C LEU A 166 7.87 -24.87 3.37
N ASP A 167 9.00 -25.57 3.27
CA ASP A 167 10.25 -25.14 3.88
C ASP A 167 11.01 -24.22 2.93
N ILE A 168 10.79 -22.92 3.06
CA ILE A 168 11.50 -21.88 2.33
C ILE A 168 11.98 -20.80 3.31
N PRO A 169 13.07 -20.07 3.00
CA PRO A 169 13.60 -19.02 3.88
C PRO A 169 12.71 -17.76 3.98
N TYR A 170 11.49 -17.82 3.45
CA TYR A 170 10.54 -16.73 3.39
C TYR A 170 9.23 -17.13 4.07
N THR A 171 8.45 -16.15 4.52
CA THR A 171 7.12 -16.43 5.09
C THR A 171 6.20 -17.03 4.03
N TYR A 172 5.73 -18.25 4.27
CA TYR A 172 4.87 -19.00 3.37
C TYR A 172 3.46 -19.18 3.93
N VAL A 173 2.43 -18.98 3.11
CA VAL A 173 1.03 -19.25 3.43
C VAL A 173 0.46 -20.26 2.43
N GLY A 174 0.13 -21.45 2.93
CA GLY A 174 -0.39 -22.54 2.13
C GLY A 174 -1.87 -22.40 1.76
N ASN A 175 -2.39 -23.40 1.05
CA ASN A 175 -3.79 -23.49 0.61
C ASN A 175 -4.30 -22.31 -0.25
N LEU A 176 -3.38 -21.57 -0.89
CA LEU A 176 -3.64 -20.41 -1.75
C LEU A 176 -3.02 -20.58 -3.16
N GLY A 177 -2.95 -21.81 -3.67
CA GLY A 177 -2.43 -22.11 -5.02
C GLY A 177 -3.52 -22.27 -6.07
N ARG A 178 -3.17 -22.13 -7.36
CA ARG A 178 -4.08 -22.06 -8.53
C ARG A 178 -5.30 -23.01 -8.46
N ARG A 179 -6.50 -22.49 -8.72
CA ARG A 179 -7.78 -23.22 -8.77
C ARG A 179 -8.58 -22.80 -10.00
N ALA A 180 -9.59 -23.59 -10.36
CA ALA A 180 -10.53 -23.28 -11.45
C ALA A 180 -11.73 -22.41 -11.01
N GLN A 181 -11.86 -22.16 -9.71
CA GLN A 181 -12.95 -21.40 -9.10
C GLN A 181 -12.40 -20.31 -8.19
N ARG A 182 -13.25 -19.34 -7.83
CA ARG A 182 -12.91 -18.31 -6.84
C ARG A 182 -12.80 -18.88 -5.43
N LEU A 183 -11.96 -18.26 -4.61
CA LEU A 183 -11.79 -18.61 -3.20
C LEU A 183 -13.04 -18.24 -2.39
N ARG A 184 -13.84 -19.24 -2.01
CA ARG A 184 -15.10 -19.08 -1.26
C ARG A 184 -15.32 -20.13 -0.17
N LYS A 185 -14.50 -21.20 -0.14
CA LYS A 185 -14.59 -22.25 0.87
C LYS A 185 -13.99 -21.78 2.20
N GLY A 186 -14.41 -22.40 3.30
CA GLY A 186 -13.97 -22.02 4.65
C GLY A 186 -12.45 -22.10 4.83
N GLU A 187 -11.80 -23.14 4.30
CA GLU A 187 -10.33 -23.28 4.32
C GLU A 187 -9.62 -22.18 3.55
N GLU A 188 -10.13 -21.83 2.37
CA GLU A 188 -9.58 -20.78 1.52
C GLU A 188 -9.69 -19.40 2.20
N ILE A 189 -10.83 -19.14 2.85
CA ILE A 189 -11.02 -17.91 3.65
C ILE A 189 -10.07 -17.88 4.85
N ARG A 190 -9.84 -19.02 5.53
CA ARG A 190 -8.88 -19.09 6.63
C ARG A 190 -7.45 -18.80 6.15
N ALA A 191 -7.05 -19.36 5.02
CA ALA A 191 -5.74 -19.11 4.44
C ALA A 191 -5.58 -17.63 4.02
N LEU A 192 -6.62 -17.02 3.43
CA LEU A 192 -6.63 -15.59 3.12
C LEU A 192 -6.50 -14.72 4.38
N ARG A 193 -7.14 -15.09 5.50
CA ARG A 193 -6.97 -14.38 6.78
C ARG A 193 -5.55 -14.51 7.32
N GLN A 194 -5.01 -15.74 7.33
CA GLN A 194 -3.62 -15.97 7.74
C GLN A 194 -2.63 -15.14 6.91
N MET A 195 -2.85 -15.03 5.61
CA MET A 195 -2.05 -14.16 4.74
C MET A 195 -2.13 -12.69 5.19
N ILE A 196 -3.31 -12.18 5.53
CA ILE A 196 -3.45 -10.81 6.04
C ILE A 196 -2.73 -10.64 7.37
N ASP A 197 -2.80 -11.62 8.27
CA ASP A 197 -2.13 -11.56 9.57
C ASP A 197 -0.60 -11.49 9.41
N GLU A 198 -0.02 -12.34 8.55
CA GLU A 198 1.41 -12.33 8.25
C GLU A 198 1.87 -11.04 7.55
N VAL A 199 1.08 -10.53 6.60
CA VAL A 199 1.33 -9.24 5.94
C VAL A 199 1.28 -8.11 6.97
N THR A 200 0.28 -8.10 7.84
CA THR A 200 0.10 -7.08 8.88
C THR A 200 1.27 -7.09 9.87
N LYS A 201 1.72 -8.28 10.28
CA LYS A 201 2.89 -8.44 11.15
C LYS A 201 4.13 -7.80 10.54
N LYS A 202 4.46 -8.15 9.29
CA LYS A 202 5.63 -7.57 8.59
C LYS A 202 5.55 -6.06 8.42
N ILE A 203 4.37 -5.53 8.14
CA ILE A 203 4.16 -4.07 8.04
C ILE A 203 4.34 -3.42 9.42
N ASN A 204 3.86 -4.04 10.49
CA ASN A 204 4.04 -3.50 11.84
C ASN A 204 5.51 -3.53 12.26
N ASP A 205 6.26 -4.58 11.93
CA ASP A 205 7.71 -4.64 12.13
C ASP A 205 8.38 -3.46 11.39
N LYS A 206 7.97 -3.21 10.13
CA LYS A 206 8.50 -2.08 9.35
C LYS A 206 8.10 -0.71 9.90
N ARG A 207 6.88 -0.57 10.41
CA ARG A 207 6.44 0.66 11.11
C ARG A 207 7.24 0.89 12.39
N MET A 208 7.60 -0.17 13.11
CA MET A 208 8.45 -0.09 14.29
C MET A 208 9.87 0.32 13.91
N GLU A 209 10.45 -0.25 12.86
CA GLU A 209 11.74 0.19 12.29
C GLU A 209 11.71 1.69 11.95
N LEU A 210 10.69 2.14 11.22
CA LEU A 210 10.50 3.55 10.86
C LEU A 210 10.24 4.46 12.07
N SER A 211 9.74 3.93 13.18
CA SER A 211 9.52 4.74 14.39
C SER A 211 10.83 5.16 15.06
N TYR A 212 11.93 4.42 14.84
CA TYR A 212 13.25 4.78 15.35
C TYR A 212 13.86 5.95 14.58
N ASP A 213 13.60 6.04 13.28
CA ASP A 213 14.03 7.15 12.42
C ASP A 213 12.91 7.53 11.44
N PRO A 214 11.90 8.29 11.91
CA PRO A 214 10.72 8.58 11.11
C PRO A 214 11.03 9.52 9.95
N PRO A 215 10.19 9.51 8.90
CA PRO A 215 10.25 10.53 7.87
C PRO A 215 9.97 11.91 8.47
N ILE A 216 10.62 12.94 7.92
CA ILE A 216 10.59 14.32 8.43
C ILE A 216 9.16 14.87 8.53
N ILE A 217 8.34 14.52 7.54
CA ILE A 217 6.92 14.79 7.52
C ILE A 217 6.17 13.46 7.36
N PRO A 218 5.00 13.28 7.98
CA PRO A 218 4.18 12.12 7.70
C PRO A 218 3.73 12.11 6.23
N PRO A 219 3.74 10.96 5.52
CA PRO A 219 3.31 10.88 4.12
C PRO A 219 1.88 11.41 3.89
N VAL A 220 0.99 11.25 4.86
CA VAL A 220 -0.39 11.75 4.79
C VAL A 220 -0.44 13.28 4.72
N VAL A 221 0.43 13.98 5.45
CA VAL A 221 0.54 15.45 5.41
C VAL A 221 1.02 15.89 4.03
N LEU A 222 2.02 15.20 3.48
CA LEU A 222 2.51 15.48 2.13
C LEU A 222 1.39 15.32 1.09
N LYS A 223 0.60 14.26 1.20
CA LYS A 223 -0.53 14.02 0.29
C LYS A 223 -1.52 15.19 0.30
N ASP A 224 -1.93 15.61 1.49
CA ASP A 224 -2.88 16.71 1.66
C ASP A 224 -2.36 18.03 1.08
N GLU A 225 -1.09 18.37 1.32
CA GLU A 225 -0.45 19.56 0.76
C GLU A 225 -0.39 19.54 -0.78
N ILE A 226 -0.10 18.38 -1.37
CA ILE A 226 -0.07 18.23 -2.83
C ILE A 226 -1.48 18.37 -3.42
N GLU A 227 -2.49 17.71 -2.82
CA GLU A 227 -3.89 17.80 -3.28
C GLU A 227 -4.49 19.20 -3.17
N LYS A 228 -3.98 20.02 -2.24
CA LYS A 228 -4.40 21.42 -2.06
C LYS A 228 -3.76 22.37 -3.08
N ARG A 229 -2.51 22.12 -3.49
CA ARG A 229 -1.71 23.07 -4.26
C ARG A 229 -1.62 22.77 -5.75
N ILE A 230 -1.72 21.49 -6.14
CA ILE A 230 -1.55 21.08 -7.54
C ILE A 230 -2.91 20.64 -8.08
N ASP A 231 -3.56 21.54 -8.82
CA ASP A 231 -4.88 21.29 -9.41
C ASP A 231 -4.85 20.17 -10.46
N GLU A 232 -3.72 19.97 -11.12
CA GLU A 232 -3.53 18.92 -12.13
C GLU A 232 -3.74 17.52 -11.55
N VAL A 233 -3.44 17.32 -10.25
CA VAL A 233 -3.72 16.07 -9.53
C VAL A 233 -5.22 15.77 -9.51
N ARG A 234 -6.05 16.81 -9.38
CA ARG A 234 -7.52 16.68 -9.35
C ARG A 234 -8.08 16.31 -10.74
N GLY A 235 -7.36 16.65 -11.80
CA GLY A 235 -7.70 16.29 -13.18
C GLY A 235 -7.42 14.83 -13.55
N ILE A 236 -6.77 14.05 -12.66
CA ILE A 236 -6.40 12.66 -12.94
C ILE A 236 -7.63 11.76 -12.86
N LEU A 237 -7.98 11.14 -13.99
CA LEU A 237 -9.10 10.20 -14.11
C LEU A 237 -8.82 8.83 -13.47
N ALA A 238 -7.57 8.55 -13.11
CA ALA A 238 -7.22 7.28 -12.49
C ALA A 238 -7.80 7.22 -11.07
N PRO A 239 -8.32 6.05 -10.64
CA PRO A 239 -8.76 5.88 -9.26
C PRO A 239 -7.56 6.10 -8.34
N MET A 240 -7.71 6.98 -7.35
CA MET A 240 -6.64 7.39 -6.45
C MET A 240 -5.44 7.98 -7.19
N PRO A 241 -5.50 9.28 -7.50
CA PRO A 241 -4.40 10.02 -8.13
C PRO A 241 -3.09 9.93 -7.34
N ILE A 242 -3.19 10.02 -6.01
CA ILE A 242 -2.09 9.86 -5.07
C ILE A 242 -2.30 8.59 -4.24
N VAL A 243 -1.27 7.76 -4.16
CA VAL A 243 -1.22 6.56 -3.33
C VAL A 243 -0.19 6.78 -2.23
N THR A 244 -0.61 6.65 -0.98
CA THR A 244 0.31 6.72 0.17
C THR A 244 1.05 5.41 0.35
N GLN A 245 2.29 5.52 0.82
CA GLN A 245 3.17 4.43 1.26
C GLN A 245 3.63 4.69 2.69
N LEU A 246 4.39 3.76 3.30
CA LEU A 246 4.89 3.92 4.67
C LEU A 246 5.83 5.13 4.84
N ASP A 247 6.66 5.39 3.83
CA ASP A 247 7.76 6.36 3.84
C ASP A 247 7.66 7.37 2.69
N GLY A 248 6.51 7.45 2.01
CA GLY A 248 6.42 8.22 0.78
C GLY A 248 5.07 8.18 0.09
N LEU A 249 5.06 8.61 -1.18
CA LEU A 249 3.88 8.70 -2.02
C LEU A 249 4.20 8.26 -3.45
N ARG A 250 3.19 7.74 -4.14
CA ARG A 250 3.19 7.59 -5.60
C ARG A 250 2.10 8.48 -6.20
N ILE A 251 2.47 9.28 -7.18
CA ILE A 251 1.56 10.19 -7.89
C ILE A 251 1.43 9.73 -9.33
N LYS A 252 0.20 9.49 -9.78
CA LYS A 252 -0.11 8.98 -11.12
C LYS A 252 -0.07 10.09 -12.19
N MET A 253 0.99 10.89 -12.16
CA MET A 253 1.34 11.92 -13.14
C MET A 253 2.59 11.51 -13.89
N ASP A 254 2.76 12.03 -15.10
CA ASP A 254 3.96 11.77 -15.87
C ASP A 254 5.16 12.52 -15.27
N TYR A 255 6.22 11.78 -14.91
CA TYR A 255 7.40 12.35 -14.26
C TYR A 255 8.06 13.43 -15.11
N ASP A 256 8.25 13.16 -16.40
CA ASP A 256 9.01 14.05 -17.28
C ASP A 256 8.34 15.41 -17.46
N ARG A 257 7.01 15.48 -17.30
CA ARG A 257 6.24 16.71 -17.43
C ARG A 257 6.04 17.46 -16.11
N ASN A 258 5.91 16.74 -15.00
CA ASN A 258 5.35 17.32 -13.77
C ASN A 258 6.30 17.28 -12.55
N HIS A 259 7.47 16.64 -12.63
CA HIS A 259 8.35 16.49 -11.47
C HIS A 259 8.84 17.82 -10.89
N GLU A 260 9.18 18.82 -11.72
CA GLU A 260 9.69 20.11 -11.24
C GLU A 260 8.66 20.86 -10.39
N GLU A 261 7.38 20.83 -10.77
CA GLU A 261 6.32 21.47 -10.00
C GLU A 261 6.17 20.81 -8.63
N ILE A 262 6.20 19.47 -8.60
CA ILE A 262 6.11 18.67 -7.39
C ILE A 262 7.30 18.93 -6.46
N GLU A 263 8.52 18.95 -7.00
CA GLU A 263 9.76 19.19 -6.27
C GLU A 263 9.81 20.56 -5.59
N ASN A 264 9.16 21.56 -6.18
CA ASN A 264 9.13 22.94 -5.66
C ASN A 264 7.94 23.20 -4.72
N VAL A 265 7.14 22.18 -4.38
CA VAL A 265 6.08 22.31 -3.36
C VAL A 265 6.72 22.61 -2.00
N LYS A 266 6.28 23.70 -1.36
CA LYS A 266 6.75 24.13 -0.04
C LYS A 266 5.92 23.52 1.09
N ILE A 267 6.43 22.51 1.80
CA ILE A 267 5.77 21.94 2.98
C ILE A 267 6.32 22.60 4.25
N GLY A 268 5.50 23.44 4.88
CA GLY A 268 5.92 24.23 6.04
C GLY A 268 7.11 25.14 5.70
N LYS A 269 8.28 24.83 6.28
CA LYS A 269 9.54 25.56 6.04
C LYS A 269 10.44 24.95 4.96
N TYR A 270 10.11 23.76 4.47
CA TYR A 270 10.96 23.00 3.55
C TYR A 270 10.40 23.02 2.12
N LEU A 271 11.28 22.91 1.12
CA LEU A 271 10.88 22.51 -0.23
C LEU A 271 10.95 20.99 -0.35
N LEU A 272 10.05 20.38 -1.13
CA LEU A 272 9.97 18.92 -1.23
C LEU A 272 11.29 18.30 -1.68
N LYS A 273 11.97 18.90 -2.67
CA LYS A 273 13.27 18.43 -3.18
C LYS A 273 14.37 18.34 -2.12
N ASP A 274 14.28 19.13 -1.05
CA ASP A 274 15.29 19.13 0.01
C ASP A 274 15.07 17.94 0.97
N ILE A 275 13.81 17.50 1.11
CA ILE A 275 13.36 16.54 2.13
C ILE A 275 12.90 15.19 1.55
N ALA A 276 12.97 15.01 0.23
CA ALA A 276 12.51 13.81 -0.44
C ALA A 276 13.28 13.52 -1.73
N TYR A 277 13.39 12.24 -2.05
CA TYR A 277 13.81 11.75 -3.35
C TYR A 277 12.61 11.68 -4.27
N VAL A 278 12.60 12.49 -5.32
CA VAL A 278 11.58 12.49 -6.37
C VAL A 278 12.14 11.76 -7.58
N THR A 279 11.61 10.57 -7.85
CA THR A 279 12.17 9.64 -8.84
C THR A 279 11.10 9.15 -9.81
N ARG A 280 11.57 8.66 -10.95
CA ARG A 280 10.72 8.03 -11.96
C ARG A 280 10.39 6.60 -11.53
N SER A 281 9.11 6.26 -11.48
CA SER A 281 8.65 4.89 -11.22
C SER A 281 8.64 4.03 -12.49
N GLU A 282 9.06 2.78 -12.38
CA GLU A 282 9.12 1.76 -13.42
C GLU A 282 7.74 1.30 -13.91
N MET A 283 6.64 1.69 -13.23
CA MET A 283 5.29 1.24 -13.56
C MET A 283 4.74 1.85 -14.86
N LYS A 284 4.64 3.18 -14.94
CA LYS A 284 4.09 3.94 -16.08
C LYS A 284 4.68 5.35 -16.18
N ASN A 285 5.97 5.52 -15.87
CA ASN A 285 6.60 6.84 -15.75
C ASN A 285 5.98 7.72 -14.66
N TYR A 286 5.32 7.11 -13.68
CA TYR A 286 4.73 7.84 -12.56
C TYR A 286 5.79 8.47 -11.66
N ILE A 287 5.40 9.47 -10.88
CA ILE A 287 6.27 10.10 -9.90
C ILE A 287 6.24 9.26 -8.62
N LEU A 288 7.42 8.86 -8.14
CA LEU A 288 7.62 8.19 -6.86
C LEU A 288 8.40 9.13 -5.94
N ILE A 289 7.82 9.41 -4.77
CA ILE A 289 8.40 10.28 -3.76
C ILE A 289 8.75 9.42 -2.55
N LYS A 290 10.02 9.42 -2.15
CA LYS A 290 10.49 8.80 -0.90
C LYS A 290 11.01 9.88 0.04
N LEU A 291 10.40 9.99 1.22
CA LEU A 291 10.76 11.00 2.20
C LEU A 291 12.07 10.62 2.88
N LYS A 292 12.97 11.58 3.03
CA LYS A 292 14.18 11.41 3.84
C LYS A 292 13.81 11.23 5.30
N SER A 293 14.63 10.49 6.02
CA SER A 293 14.48 10.36 7.47
C SER A 293 15.02 11.58 8.21
N THR A 294 14.63 11.74 9.48
CA THR A 294 15.14 12.85 10.29
C THR A 294 16.66 12.83 10.48
N SER A 295 17.27 11.65 10.51
CA SER A 295 18.72 11.50 10.68
C SER A 295 19.50 11.84 9.42
N GLU A 296 18.94 11.52 8.25
CA GLU A 296 19.54 11.80 6.95
C GLU A 296 19.72 13.30 6.72
N LEU A 297 18.68 14.11 6.98
CA LEU A 297 18.78 15.57 6.86
C LEU A 297 19.81 16.20 7.80
N LYS A 298 19.87 15.75 9.07
CA LYS A 298 20.85 16.28 10.03
C LYS A 298 22.29 16.01 9.58
N THR A 299 22.50 14.95 8.82
CA THR A 299 23.82 14.61 8.27
C THR A 299 24.15 15.49 7.07
N ASP A 300 23.16 15.87 6.26
CA ASP A 300 23.32 16.82 5.15
C ASP A 300 23.57 18.25 5.66
N GLU A 301 22.88 18.68 6.73
CA GLU A 301 23.09 20.00 7.36
C GLU A 301 24.48 20.15 8.00
N ASN A 302 25.07 19.07 8.50
CA ASN A 302 26.45 19.09 9.06
C ASN A 302 27.56 19.00 8.00
N LYS A 303 27.21 18.77 6.73
CA LYS A 303 28.16 18.71 5.60
C LYS A 303 28.17 19.98 4.76
N ALA A 304 27.21 20.90 4.98
CA ALA A 304 27.14 22.22 4.35
C ALA A 304 27.85 23.29 5.22
#